data_AF-F8U3C9-F1
#
_entry.id   AF-F8U3C9-F1
#
_cell.length_a   1.000
_cell.length_b   1.000
_cell.length_c   1.000
_cell.angle_alpha   90.00
_cell.angle_beta   90.00
_cell.angle_gamma   90.00
#
_symmetry.space_group_name_H-M   'P 1'
#
loop_
_entity.id
_entity.type
_entity.pdbx_description
1 polymer ?
#
loop_
_entity_poly.entity_id
_entity_poly.type
_entity_poly.pdbx_seq_one_letter_code
_entity_poly.pdbx_strand_id
1 'polypeptide(L)' 'PQGQPPETHECSICHRTFPTGQALGGHKRCHYDGGSSGVTQTGVEQEVE' A
#
# COMPACT_ATOMS: atom_id res chain seq x y z
N PRO A 1 -0.06 -19.51 -20.66
CA PRO A 1 -0.62 -18.29 -20.03
C PRO A 1 -0.62 -18.44 -18.50
N GLN A 2 0.50 -18.09 -17.85
CA GLN A 2 0.57 -18.09 -16.39
C GLN A 2 -0.24 -16.88 -15.90
N GLY A 3 -1.47 -17.13 -15.45
CA GLY A 3 -2.24 -16.16 -14.69
C GLY A 3 -1.52 -15.94 -13.37
N GLN A 4 -0.60 -14.97 -13.35
CA GLN A 4 0.02 -14.51 -12.12
C GLN A 4 -1.12 -14.00 -11.22
N PRO A 5 -1.23 -14.49 -9.98
CA PRO A 5 -2.18 -13.94 -9.04
C PRO A 5 -1.97 -12.42 -8.95
N PRO A 6 -3.02 -11.63 -8.62
CA PRO A 6 -2.88 -10.18 -8.47
C PRO A 6 -1.64 -9.93 -7.60
N GLU A 7 -0.62 -9.28 -8.17
CA GLU A 7 0.67 -9.13 -7.50
C GLU A 7 0.47 -8.21 -6.30
N THR A 8 0.13 -8.81 -5.16
CA THR A 8 0.00 -8.11 -3.90
C THR A 8 1.39 -7.83 -3.38
N HIS A 9 1.65 -6.57 -3.09
CA HIS A 9 2.95 -6.13 -2.63
C HIS A 9 2.94 -6.11 -1.11
N GLU A 10 3.60 -7.10 -0.48
CA GLU A 10 3.69 -7.20 0.98
C GLU A 10 4.91 -6.46 1.52
N CYS A 11 4.72 -5.71 2.61
CA CYS A 11 5.79 -5.07 3.35
C CYS A 11 6.52 -6.07 4.23
N SER A 12 7.80 -6.34 3.98
CA SER A 12 8.61 -7.26 4.81
C SER A 12 8.90 -6.76 6.24
N ILE A 13 8.44 -5.57 6.62
CA ILE A 13 8.66 -4.98 7.95
C ILE A 13 7.43 -5.16 8.85
N CYS A 14 6.23 -4.92 8.30
CA CYS A 14 4.97 -4.98 9.06
C CYS A 14 3.89 -5.86 8.41
N HIS A 15 4.23 -6.56 7.33
CA HIS A 15 3.38 -7.50 6.58
C HIS A 15 2.05 -6.91 6.08
N ARG A 16 2.00 -5.60 5.84
CA ARG A 16 0.87 -4.96 5.16
C ARG A 16 0.93 -5.23 3.66
N THR A 17 -0.21 -5.60 3.08
CA THR A 17 -0.38 -5.81 1.64
C THR A 17 -0.90 -4.55 0.96
N PHE A 18 -0.31 -4.21 -0.18
CA PHE A 18 -0.67 -3.04 -0.99
C PHE A 18 -1.08 -3.46 -2.40
N PRO A 19 -2.02 -2.73 -3.02
CA PRO A 19 -2.51 -3.04 -4.37
C PRO A 19 -1.48 -2.71 -5.47
N THR A 20 -0.45 -1.92 -5.16
CA THR A 20 0.61 -1.53 -6.11
C THR A 20 1.98 -1.42 -5.44
N GLY A 21 3.04 -1.65 -6.21
CA GLY A 21 4.42 -1.51 -5.75
C GLY A 21 4.78 -0.08 -5.35
N GLN A 22 4.12 0.91 -5.94
CA GLN A 22 4.30 2.32 -5.62
C GLN A 22 3.79 2.67 -4.21
N ALA A 23 2.62 2.15 -3.83
CA ALA A 23 2.08 2.28 -2.48
C ALA A 23 2.98 1.57 -1.45
N LEU A 24 3.48 0.37 -1.76
CA LEU A 24 4.46 -0.33 -0.92
C LEU A 24 5.76 0.48 -0.79
N GLY A 25 6.26 1.06 -1.88
CA GLY A 25 7.50 1.85 -1.90
C GLY A 25 7.42 3.08 -0.99
N GLY A 26 6.34 3.86 -1.10
CA GLY A 26 6.07 4.99 -0.19
C GLY A 26 5.94 4.53 1.26
N HIS A 27 5.18 3.46 1.51
CA HIS A 27 5.01 2.88 2.84
C HIS A 27 6.34 2.42 3.48
N LYS A 28 7.20 1.73 2.72
CA LYS A 28 8.51 1.27 3.21
C LYS A 28 9.38 2.43 3.67
N ARG A 29 9.33 3.59 3.00
CA ARG A 29 10.11 4.78 3.38
C ARG A 29 9.81 5.25 4.80
N CYS A 30 8.54 5.21 5.22
CA CYS A 30 8.10 5.62 6.55
C CYS A 30 8.71 4.78 7.69
N HIS A 31 9.09 3.52 7.42
CA HIS A 31 9.76 2.67 8.42
C HIS A 31 11.21 3.10 8.65
N TYR A 32 11.89 3.63 7.63
CA TYR A 32 13.29 4.06 7.72
C TYR A 32 13.45 5.50 8.25
N ASP A 33 12.45 6.34 8.04
CA ASP A 33 12.52 7.78 8.36
C ASP A 33 12.14 8.13 9.82
N GLY A 34 11.88 7.13 10.67
CA GLY A 34 11.73 7.36 12.12
C GLY A 34 10.35 7.81 12.59
N GLY A 35 9.31 7.63 11.77
CA GLY A 35 7.94 7.49 12.28
C GLY A 35 6.99 8.65 11.98
N SER A 36 5.77 8.24 11.66
CA SER A 36 4.54 9.03 11.64
C SER A 36 4.32 9.94 10.43
N SER A 37 3.85 9.34 9.33
CA SER A 37 2.85 9.99 8.48
C SER A 37 1.96 8.92 7.86
N GLY A 38 1.20 8.24 8.73
CA GLY A 38 -0.07 7.66 8.34
C GLY A 38 -1.12 8.76 8.35
N VAL A 39 -1.22 9.53 7.27
CA VAL A 39 -2.30 10.50 7.04
C VAL A 39 -2.28 10.77 5.52
N THR A 40 -3.31 10.53 4.70
CA THR A 40 -4.73 10.28 4.92
C THR A 40 -5.24 9.28 3.89
N GLN A 41 -5.86 8.20 4.36
CA GLN A 41 -6.86 7.51 3.56
C GLN A 41 -8.13 8.36 3.62
N THR A 42 -8.33 9.25 2.64
CA THR A 42 -9.66 9.77 2.32
C THR A 42 -9.94 9.50 0.86
N GLY A 43 -9.93 8.21 0.50
CA GLY A 43 -10.79 7.75 -0.58
C GLY A 43 -12.20 7.65 -0.01
N VAL A 44 -12.90 8.77 0.11
CA VAL A 44 -14.37 8.72 0.07
C VAL A 44 -14.70 8.38 -1.38
N GLU A 45 -14.84 7.09 -1.63
CA GLU A 45 -15.61 6.61 -2.76
C GLU A 45 -16.99 7.26 -2.67
N GLN A 46 -17.20 8.28 -3.53
CA GLN A 46 -18.53 8.77 -3.83
C GLN A 46 -19.22 7.66 -4.59
N GLU A 47 -19.95 6.87 -3.81
CA GLU A 47 -21.19 6.19 -4.15
C GLU A 47 -21.79 6.68 -5.48
N VAL A 48 -22.01 5.70 -6.36
CA VAL A 48 -22.71 5.83 -7.63
C VAL A 48 -24.10 6.43 -7.42
N GLU A 49 -24.40 7.52 -8.13
CA GLU A 49 -25.71 7.79 -8.74
C GLU A 49 -25.51 8.31 -10.16
#